data_AF-A0A2D4MS46-F1
#
_entry.id   AF-A0A2D4MS46-F1
#
_cell.length_a   1.000
_cell.length_b   1.000
_cell.length_c   1.000
_cell.angle_alpha   90.00
_cell.angle_beta   90.00
_cell.angle_gamma   90.00
#
_symmetry.space_group_name_H-M   'P 1'
#
loop_
_entity.id
_entity.type
_entity.pdbx_description
1 polymer ?
#
loop_
_entity_poly.entity_id
_entity_poly.type
_entity_poly.pdbx_seq_one_letter_code
_entity_poly.pdbx_strand_id
1 'polypeptide(L)'
;KMQSPHIKESFKPTEEHVLVIRLLLKHLHAFSNSVKSEPISPSGHSHTASPLEEFKRIVIPRFVQQKLYIFLQHCFGHWPLDASFRAVLEMWLSYLQPWRYAAEKQLPSAEAPLRSVSEKWEPFVQENLLLYTKLFVSFLNRALRTDLVSPKNALMVFRAAKVFAQPHLAEMIQREQLFLEADLSLPHRQHRLFLTPSLGGSFLSGRAPT
;
A
#
# COMPACT_ATOMS: atom_id res chain seq x y z
N LYS A 1 22.70 -19.15 39.73
CA LYS A 1 21.58 -19.57 38.84
C LYS A 1 21.58 -18.63 37.64
N MET A 2 22.08 -19.08 36.49
CA MET A 2 22.02 -18.30 35.25
C MET A 2 20.56 -18.21 34.79
N GLN A 3 20.06 -17.00 34.62
CA GLN A 3 18.74 -16.74 34.05
C GLN A 3 18.79 -17.10 32.57
N SER A 4 18.05 -18.13 32.19
CA SER A 4 17.81 -18.49 30.78
C SER A 4 17.11 -17.31 30.10
N PRO A 5 17.57 -16.84 28.92
CA PRO A 5 16.84 -15.82 28.19
C PRO A 5 15.48 -16.40 27.78
N HIS A 6 14.40 -15.72 28.14
CA HIS A 6 13.06 -16.03 27.65
C HIS A 6 13.09 -16.01 26.12
N ILE A 7 13.15 -17.19 25.50
CA ILE A 7 12.86 -17.35 24.08
C ILE A 7 11.38 -16.96 23.96
N LYS A 8 11.11 -15.73 23.51
CA LYS A 8 9.77 -15.36 23.04
C LYS A 8 9.45 -16.34 21.93
N GLU A 9 8.50 -17.25 22.16
CA GLU A 9 7.98 -18.11 21.11
C GLU A 9 7.54 -17.20 19.96
N SER A 10 8.26 -17.29 18.84
CA SER A 10 7.92 -16.52 17.64
C SER A 10 6.54 -16.96 17.21
N PHE A 11 5.60 -16.02 17.14
CA PHE A 11 4.27 -16.28 16.62
C PHE A 11 4.36 -16.92 15.22
N LYS A 12 3.79 -18.12 15.08
CA LYS A 12 3.71 -18.86 13.82
C LYS A 12 2.25 -18.84 13.35
N PRO A 13 1.89 -17.98 12.38
CA PRO A 13 0.54 -17.96 11.86
C PRO A 13 0.20 -19.32 11.23
N THR A 14 -1.02 -19.80 11.49
CA THR A 14 -1.56 -21.02 10.90
C THR A 14 -2.33 -20.69 9.63
N GLU A 15 -2.60 -21.69 8.79
CA GLU A 15 -3.41 -21.50 7.59
C GLU A 15 -4.79 -20.92 7.92
N GLU A 16 -5.42 -21.38 9.01
CA GLU A 16 -6.69 -20.84 9.49
C GLU A 16 -6.62 -19.34 9.83
N HIS A 17 -5.57 -18.91 10.54
CA HIS A 17 -5.36 -17.49 10.83
C HIS A 17 -5.28 -16.67 9.53
N VAL A 18 -4.55 -17.16 8.52
CA VAL A 18 -4.42 -16.50 7.22
C VAL A 18 -5.77 -16.43 6.48
N LEU A 19 -6.56 -17.50 6.53
CA LEU A 19 -7.88 -17.54 5.90
C LEU A 19 -8.87 -16.57 6.56
N VAL A 20 -8.88 -16.47 7.90
CA VAL A 20 -9.71 -15.52 8.64
C VAL A 20 -9.32 -14.08 8.32
N ILE A 21 -8.02 -13.76 8.32
CA ILE A 21 -7.53 -12.43 7.94
C ILE A 21 -7.92 -12.12 6.50
N ARG A 22 -7.77 -13.07 5.57
CA ARG A 22 -8.21 -12.90 4.18
C ARG A 22 -9.70 -12.57 4.09
N LEU A 23 -10.56 -13.25 4.84
CA LEU A 23 -12.00 -12.95 4.87
C LEU A 23 -12.25 -11.52 5.35
N LEU A 24 -11.59 -11.09 6.42
CA LEU A 24 -11.67 -9.73 6.93
C LEU A 24 -11.29 -8.70 5.84
N LEU A 25 -10.18 -8.91 5.12
CA LEU A 25 -9.74 -8.01 4.05
C LEU A 25 -10.78 -7.91 2.92
N LYS A 26 -11.39 -9.03 2.53
CA LYS A 26 -12.46 -9.04 1.53
C LYS A 26 -13.66 -8.20 1.99
N HIS A 27 -14.08 -8.36 3.24
CA HIS A 27 -15.17 -7.57 3.80
C HIS A 27 -14.80 -6.09 3.92
N LEU A 28 -13.55 -5.78 4.22
CA LEU A 28 -13.06 -4.41 4.30
C LEU A 28 -13.10 -3.71 2.94
N HIS A 29 -12.68 -4.40 1.87
CA HIS A 29 -12.81 -3.88 0.51
C HIS A 29 -14.28 -3.69 0.11
N ALA A 30 -15.13 -4.69 0.35
CA ALA A 30 -16.56 -4.58 0.06
C ALA A 30 -17.22 -3.41 0.82
N PHE A 31 -16.83 -3.21 2.09
CA PHE A 31 -17.29 -2.10 2.91
C PHE A 31 -16.76 -0.75 2.43
N SER A 32 -15.48 -0.67 2.06
CA SER A 32 -14.89 0.55 1.49
C SER A 32 -15.66 0.97 0.23
N ASN A 33 -15.98 0.00 -0.63
CA ASN A 33 -16.66 0.19 -1.92
C ASN A 33 -18.19 0.33 -1.84
N SER A 34 -18.81 0.17 -0.66
CA SER A 34 -20.27 0.16 -0.55
C SER A 34 -20.91 1.54 -0.56
N VAL A 35 -20.14 2.61 -0.35
CA VAL A 35 -20.70 3.96 -0.35
C VAL A 35 -20.97 4.40 -1.77
N LYS A 36 -22.25 4.55 -2.06
CA LYS A 36 -22.75 5.23 -3.25
C LYS A 36 -22.45 6.71 -3.06
N SER A 37 -21.71 7.32 -3.98
CA SER A 37 -21.80 8.77 -4.16
C SER A 37 -23.27 9.07 -4.48
N GLU A 38 -24.04 9.60 -3.53
CA GLU A 38 -25.31 10.21 -3.87
C GLU A 38 -25.04 11.29 -4.95
N PRO A 39 -25.88 11.37 -5.99
CA PRO A 39 -25.71 12.38 -7.02
C PRO A 39 -25.76 13.76 -6.34
N ILE A 40 -24.72 14.55 -6.61
CA ILE A 40 -24.57 15.92 -6.12
C ILE A 40 -25.84 16.69 -6.50
N SER A 41 -26.73 16.90 -5.52
CA SER A 41 -27.80 17.88 -5.63
C SER A 41 -27.14 19.26 -5.84
N PRO A 42 -27.61 20.08 -6.80
CA PRO A 42 -26.93 21.32 -7.20
C PRO A 42 -27.17 22.50 -6.23
N SER A 43 -27.52 22.23 -4.97
CA SER A 43 -27.69 23.26 -3.94
C SER A 43 -26.48 23.27 -3.02
N GLY A 44 -25.77 24.39 -3.03
CA GLY A 44 -24.50 24.61 -2.33
C GLY A 44 -24.53 24.25 -0.84
N HIS A 45 -23.35 23.80 -0.38
CA HIS A 45 -22.94 23.56 1.01
C HIS A 45 -23.30 22.19 1.63
N SER A 46 -22.42 21.21 1.38
CA SER A 46 -21.97 20.28 2.44
C SER A 46 -20.60 19.70 2.07
N HIS A 47 -19.52 20.37 2.50
CA HIS A 47 -18.14 19.91 2.29
C HIS A 47 -17.62 19.01 3.43
N THR A 48 -18.50 18.48 4.28
CA THR A 48 -18.08 17.56 5.34
C THR A 48 -18.22 16.12 4.86
N ALA A 49 -17.09 15.44 4.68
CA ALA A 49 -17.09 13.99 4.50
C ALA A 49 -17.88 13.36 5.65
N SER A 50 -18.81 12.45 5.34
CA SER A 50 -19.59 11.80 6.39
C SER A 50 -18.63 11.12 7.40
N PRO A 51 -18.99 11.01 8.70
CA PRO A 51 -18.15 10.33 9.69
C PRO A 51 -17.73 8.91 9.26
N LEU A 52 -18.56 8.25 8.44
CA LEU A 52 -18.28 6.95 7.84
C LEU A 52 -17.18 7.01 6.76
N GLU A 53 -17.18 8.05 5.93
CA GLU A 53 -16.13 8.29 4.93
C GLU A 53 -14.80 8.66 5.59
N GLU A 54 -14.84 9.46 6.66
CA GLU A 54 -13.65 9.76 7.46
C GLU A 54 -13.11 8.51 8.15
N PHE A 55 -13.99 7.68 8.72
CA PHE A 55 -13.61 6.39 9.30
C PHE A 55 -12.92 5.49 8.26
N LYS A 56 -13.44 5.39 7.03
CA LYS A 56 -12.81 4.61 5.97
C LYS A 56 -11.42 5.15 5.62
N ARG A 57 -11.29 6.46 5.44
CA ARG A 57 -10.04 7.15 5.09
C ARG A 57 -8.98 7.03 6.17
N ILE A 58 -9.36 7.11 7.44
CA ILE A 58 -8.41 7.01 8.55
C ILE A 58 -8.12 5.56 8.87
N VAL A 59 -9.15 4.73 9.05
CA VAL A 59 -8.98 3.47 9.77
C VAL A 59 -8.39 2.38 8.88
N ILE A 60 -8.82 2.32 7.62
CA ILE A 60 -8.37 1.29 6.69
C ILE A 60 -6.87 1.43 6.39
N PRO A 61 -6.36 2.60 5.97
CA PRO A 61 -4.93 2.77 5.74
C PRO A 61 -4.12 2.70 7.05
N ARG A 62 -4.55 3.38 8.12
CA ARG A 62 -3.70 3.52 9.32
C ARG A 62 -3.64 2.29 10.20
N PHE A 63 -4.71 1.53 10.35
CA PHE A 63 -4.73 0.38 11.28
C PHE A 63 -4.55 -0.97 10.61
N VAL A 64 -4.94 -1.11 9.34
CA VAL A 64 -4.90 -2.40 8.64
C VAL A 64 -3.68 -2.52 7.76
N GLN A 65 -3.37 -1.52 6.94
CA GLN A 65 -2.31 -1.62 5.92
C GLN A 65 -0.94 -1.92 6.52
N GLN A 66 -0.49 -1.15 7.52
CA GLN A 66 0.83 -1.34 8.13
C GLN A 66 0.96 -2.72 8.79
N LYS A 67 -0.05 -3.11 9.58
CA LYS A 67 -0.08 -4.41 10.26
C LYS A 67 -0.11 -5.56 9.26
N LEU A 68 -0.88 -5.41 8.18
CA LEU A 68 -0.96 -6.38 7.10
C LEU A 68 0.37 -6.52 6.37
N TYR A 69 1.03 -5.41 6.04
CA TYR A 69 2.33 -5.43 5.39
C TYR A 69 3.36 -6.21 6.21
N ILE A 70 3.48 -5.91 7.51
CA ILE A 70 4.40 -6.62 8.42
C ILE A 70 4.02 -8.10 8.53
N PHE A 71 2.73 -8.41 8.66
CA PHE A 71 2.25 -9.79 8.72
C PHE A 71 2.58 -10.58 7.44
N LEU A 72 2.37 -9.98 6.28
CA LEU A 72 2.72 -10.58 4.99
C LEU A 72 4.23 -10.75 4.85
N GLN A 73 5.04 -9.75 5.18
CA GLN A 73 6.51 -9.89 5.18
C GLN A 73 6.95 -11.07 6.05
N HIS A 74 6.39 -11.19 7.26
CA HIS A 74 6.65 -12.33 8.15
C HIS A 74 6.31 -13.66 7.50
N CYS A 75 5.10 -13.78 6.91
CA CYS A 75 4.68 -15.00 6.23
C CYS A 75 5.55 -15.32 5.02
N PHE A 76 5.89 -14.35 4.17
CA PHE A 76 6.74 -14.57 3.01
C PHE A 76 8.16 -15.03 3.37
N GLY A 77 8.69 -14.54 4.48
CA GLY A 77 10.02 -14.91 4.98
C GLY A 77 10.08 -16.28 5.66
N HIS A 78 9.02 -16.68 6.38
CA HIS A 78 9.08 -17.81 7.31
C HIS A 78 8.13 -18.97 6.98
N TRP A 79 7.17 -18.80 6.06
CA TRP A 79 6.24 -19.87 5.72
C TRP A 79 6.96 -21.01 4.98
N PRO A 80 6.67 -22.29 5.28
CA PRO A 80 7.31 -23.45 4.64
C PRO A 80 7.20 -23.45 3.11
N LEU A 81 8.24 -23.88 2.39
CA LEU A 81 8.32 -23.90 0.90
C LEU A 81 7.35 -24.87 0.19
N ASP A 82 6.30 -25.32 0.87
CA ASP A 82 5.30 -26.24 0.34
C ASP A 82 4.05 -25.51 -0.20
N ALA A 83 3.05 -26.30 -0.62
CA ALA A 83 1.83 -25.80 -1.24
C ALA A 83 0.89 -25.06 -0.28
N SER A 84 1.07 -25.13 1.04
CA SER A 84 0.25 -24.40 2.02
C SER A 84 0.45 -22.88 1.92
N PHE A 85 1.59 -22.43 1.38
CA PHE A 85 1.85 -21.01 1.11
C PHE A 85 0.78 -20.38 0.19
N ARG A 86 0.03 -21.20 -0.56
CA ARG A 86 -1.10 -20.75 -1.36
C ARG A 86 -2.09 -19.91 -0.56
N ALA A 87 -2.34 -20.21 0.72
CA ALA A 87 -3.23 -19.41 1.55
C ALA A 87 -2.72 -17.97 1.72
N VAL A 88 -1.42 -17.81 1.99
CA VAL A 88 -0.75 -16.51 2.15
C VAL A 88 -0.76 -15.74 0.83
N LEU A 89 -0.40 -16.41 -0.28
CA LEU A 89 -0.46 -15.81 -1.62
C LEU A 89 -1.86 -15.28 -1.92
N GLU A 90 -2.86 -16.12 -1.72
CA GLU A 90 -4.24 -15.78 -2.03
C GLU A 90 -4.78 -14.65 -1.15
N MET A 91 -4.33 -14.53 0.09
CA MET A 91 -4.60 -13.38 0.95
C MET A 91 -3.98 -12.10 0.41
N TRP A 92 -2.69 -12.13 0.06
CA TRP A 92 -2.00 -10.98 -0.55
C TRP A 92 -2.68 -10.53 -1.85
N LEU A 93 -2.96 -11.45 -2.78
CA LEU A 93 -3.65 -11.14 -4.03
C LEU A 93 -5.10 -10.66 -3.82
N SER A 94 -5.77 -11.06 -2.73
CA SER A 94 -7.09 -10.52 -2.40
C SER A 94 -7.00 -9.06 -1.97
N TYR A 95 -5.92 -8.68 -1.28
CA TYR A 95 -5.69 -7.30 -0.87
C TYR A 95 -5.32 -6.39 -2.04
N LEU A 96 -4.48 -6.87 -2.95
CA LEU A 96 -4.04 -6.10 -4.13
C LEU A 96 -5.18 -5.78 -5.11
N GLN A 97 -6.36 -6.37 -4.96
CA GLN A 97 -7.42 -6.28 -5.97
C GLN A 97 -8.75 -5.79 -5.38
N PRO A 98 -8.82 -4.57 -4.82
CA PRO A 98 -10.04 -4.02 -4.23
C PRO A 98 -11.20 -3.94 -5.22
N TRP A 99 -10.91 -3.76 -6.52
CA TRP A 99 -11.91 -3.70 -7.60
C TRP A 99 -12.73 -4.98 -7.75
N ARG A 100 -12.22 -6.12 -7.28
CA ARG A 100 -12.99 -7.38 -7.30
C ARG A 100 -14.17 -7.38 -6.33
N TYR A 101 -14.21 -6.41 -5.43
CA TYR A 101 -15.25 -6.25 -4.42
C TYR A 101 -16.04 -4.95 -4.62
N ALA A 102 -15.87 -4.26 -5.75
CA ALA A 102 -16.69 -3.12 -6.11
C ALA A 102 -18.00 -3.60 -6.73
N ALA A 103 -19.12 -2.98 -6.33
CA ALA A 103 -20.46 -3.35 -6.79
C ALA A 103 -20.76 -2.96 -8.25
N GLU A 104 -19.76 -2.47 -9.00
CA GLU A 104 -19.92 -2.14 -10.41
C GLU A 104 -20.33 -3.40 -11.17
N LYS A 105 -21.62 -3.46 -11.51
CA LYS A 105 -22.16 -4.40 -12.48
C LYS A 105 -21.37 -4.20 -13.76
N GLN A 106 -20.44 -5.12 -14.02
CA GLN A 106 -19.90 -5.26 -15.36
C GLN A 106 -21.08 -5.64 -16.24
N LEU A 107 -21.64 -4.65 -16.92
CA LEU A 107 -22.51 -4.92 -18.05
C LEU A 107 -21.63 -5.75 -19.01
N PRO A 108 -22.05 -6.97 -19.41
CA PRO A 108 -21.29 -7.76 -20.35
C PRO A 108 -21.37 -7.08 -21.73
N SER A 109 -20.57 -6.04 -21.94
CA SER A 109 -20.30 -5.53 -23.27
C SER A 109 -19.34 -6.52 -23.92
N ALA A 110 -19.78 -7.11 -25.03
CA ALA A 110 -19.05 -8.15 -25.77
C ALA A 110 -17.68 -7.68 -26.32
N GLU A 111 -17.35 -6.40 -26.16
CA GLU A 111 -16.16 -5.72 -26.70
C GLU A 111 -15.20 -5.21 -25.61
N ALA A 112 -15.52 -5.36 -24.31
CA ALA A 112 -14.70 -4.77 -23.25
C ALA A 112 -13.39 -5.57 -23.08
N PRO A 113 -12.20 -4.92 -23.17
CA PRO A 113 -10.93 -5.62 -23.01
C PRO A 113 -10.86 -6.25 -21.62
N LEU A 114 -10.34 -7.48 -21.60
CA LEU A 114 -10.15 -8.34 -20.44
C LEU A 114 -9.85 -7.56 -19.14
N ARG A 115 -10.86 -7.37 -18.29
CA ARG A 115 -10.73 -6.89 -16.89
C ARG A 115 -9.64 -5.82 -16.68
N SER A 116 -9.65 -4.75 -17.48
CA SER A 116 -8.74 -3.61 -17.28
C SER A 116 -8.98 -2.97 -15.90
N VAL A 117 -7.90 -2.51 -15.24
CA VAL A 117 -8.00 -1.78 -13.97
C VAL A 117 -8.32 -0.31 -14.28
N SER A 118 -9.44 0.17 -13.76
CA SER A 118 -9.87 1.56 -13.93
C SER A 118 -8.95 2.54 -13.19
N GLU A 119 -8.65 3.69 -13.80
CA GLU A 119 -7.79 4.75 -13.25
C GLU A 119 -8.19 5.25 -11.86
N LYS A 120 -9.47 5.14 -11.47
CA LYS A 120 -9.93 5.51 -10.13
C LYS A 120 -9.23 4.75 -8.99
N TRP A 121 -8.60 3.62 -9.29
CA TRP A 121 -7.84 2.81 -8.32
C TRP A 121 -6.40 3.28 -8.13
N GLU A 122 -5.93 4.24 -8.93
CA GLU A 122 -4.59 4.81 -8.82
C GLU A 122 -4.26 5.21 -7.36
N PRO A 123 -5.06 6.02 -6.63
CA PRO A 123 -4.71 6.41 -5.26
C PRO A 123 -4.50 5.21 -4.32
N PHE A 124 -5.30 4.15 -4.49
CA PHE A 124 -5.12 2.93 -3.71
C PHE A 124 -3.79 2.23 -4.06
N VAL A 125 -3.41 2.16 -5.33
CA VAL A 125 -2.13 1.57 -5.76
C VAL A 125 -0.96 2.38 -5.19
N GLN A 126 -1.03 3.71 -5.28
CA GLN A 126 -0.01 4.64 -4.77
C GLN A 126 0.20 4.45 -3.26
N GLU A 127 -0.88 4.49 -2.48
CA GLU A 127 -0.81 4.31 -1.02
C GLU A 127 -0.26 2.93 -0.63
N ASN A 128 -0.42 1.91 -1.48
CA ASN A 128 -0.06 0.52 -1.21
C ASN A 128 1.18 0.04 -1.98
N LEU A 129 2.02 0.94 -2.48
CA LEU A 129 3.12 0.61 -3.40
C LEU A 129 4.07 -0.48 -2.88
N LEU A 130 4.37 -0.52 -1.58
CA LEU A 130 5.22 -1.55 -0.97
C LEU A 130 4.62 -2.96 -1.06
N LEU A 131 3.30 -3.09 -1.02
CA LEU A 131 2.59 -4.36 -1.17
C LEU A 131 2.63 -4.86 -2.62
N TYR A 132 2.67 -3.96 -3.60
CA TYR A 132 2.84 -4.32 -5.01
C TYR A 132 4.29 -4.64 -5.36
N THR A 133 5.26 -3.93 -4.78
CA THR A 133 6.66 -3.97 -5.22
C THR A 133 7.52 -4.87 -4.32
N LYS A 134 7.71 -4.51 -3.05
CA LYS A 134 8.60 -5.23 -2.12
C LYS A 134 8.12 -6.65 -1.88
N LEU A 135 6.82 -6.87 -1.70
CA LEU A 135 6.27 -8.22 -1.55
C LEU A 135 6.33 -9.02 -2.85
N PHE A 136 6.22 -8.39 -4.02
CA PHE A 136 6.40 -9.09 -5.30
C PHE A 136 7.85 -9.57 -5.46
N VAL A 137 8.85 -8.75 -5.11
CA VAL A 137 10.25 -9.22 -5.07
C VAL A 137 10.41 -10.39 -4.09
N SER A 138 9.81 -10.28 -2.90
CA SER A 138 9.82 -11.38 -1.92
C SER A 138 9.13 -12.65 -2.45
N PHE A 139 8.06 -12.51 -3.23
CA PHE A 139 7.38 -13.61 -3.91
C PHE A 139 8.30 -14.28 -4.92
N LEU A 140 8.97 -13.50 -5.77
CA LEU A 140 9.87 -14.03 -6.80
C LEU A 140 11.04 -14.79 -6.18
N ASN A 141 11.70 -14.22 -5.16
CA ASN A 141 12.78 -14.88 -4.43
C ASN A 141 12.34 -16.21 -3.79
N ARG A 142 11.05 -16.31 -3.46
CA ARG A 142 10.46 -17.53 -2.95
C ARG A 142 10.17 -18.53 -4.08
N ALA A 143 9.55 -18.08 -5.17
CA ALA A 143 9.22 -18.91 -6.33
C ALA A 143 10.46 -19.57 -6.95
N LEU A 144 11.59 -18.85 -6.98
CA LEU A 144 12.89 -19.38 -7.44
C LEU A 144 13.43 -20.52 -6.58
N ARG A 145 12.94 -20.68 -5.34
CA ARG A 145 13.33 -21.75 -4.42
C ARG A 145 12.28 -22.87 -4.33
N THR A 146 11.19 -22.78 -5.10
CA THR A 146 10.14 -23.80 -5.14
C THR A 146 10.22 -24.62 -6.42
N ASP A 147 9.92 -25.91 -6.33
CA ASP A 147 9.82 -26.77 -7.51
C ASP A 147 8.59 -26.38 -8.35
N LEU A 148 8.83 -25.86 -9.56
CA LEU A 148 7.80 -25.45 -10.51
C LEU A 148 7.32 -26.59 -11.41
N VAL A 149 7.91 -27.79 -11.35
CA VAL A 149 7.33 -28.99 -11.96
C VAL A 149 6.02 -29.36 -11.27
N SER A 150 5.91 -29.08 -9.97
CA SER A 150 4.65 -29.21 -9.22
C SER A 150 3.57 -28.26 -9.77
N PRO A 151 2.43 -28.78 -10.26
CA PRO A 151 1.35 -27.95 -10.80
C PRO A 151 0.78 -26.98 -9.76
N LYS A 152 0.83 -27.33 -8.47
CA LYS A 152 0.37 -26.46 -7.38
C LYS A 152 1.23 -25.21 -7.25
N ASN A 153 2.55 -25.36 -7.40
CA ASN A 153 3.51 -24.25 -7.31
C ASN A 153 3.50 -23.41 -8.58
N ALA A 154 3.44 -24.04 -9.76
CA ALA A 154 3.28 -23.32 -11.03
C ALA A 154 2.00 -22.47 -11.04
N LEU A 155 0.89 -23.01 -10.52
CA LEU A 155 -0.37 -22.28 -10.41
C LEU A 155 -0.25 -21.03 -9.52
N MET A 156 0.55 -21.07 -8.46
CA MET A 156 0.81 -19.91 -7.60
C MET A 156 1.49 -18.77 -8.39
N VAL A 157 2.53 -19.10 -9.17
CA VAL A 157 3.22 -18.13 -10.04
C VAL A 157 2.28 -17.57 -11.09
N PHE A 158 1.53 -18.44 -11.78
CA PHE A 158 0.55 -18.02 -12.77
C PHE A 158 -0.49 -17.06 -12.19
N ARG A 159 -0.99 -17.31 -10.98
CA ARG A 159 -1.98 -16.45 -10.32
C ARG A 159 -1.42 -15.07 -10.02
N ALA A 160 -0.19 -14.98 -9.49
CA ALA A 160 0.47 -13.70 -9.29
C ALA A 160 0.67 -12.97 -10.63
N ALA A 161 1.26 -13.64 -11.62
CA ALA A 161 1.49 -13.07 -12.95
C ALA A 161 0.20 -12.54 -13.58
N LYS A 162 -0.91 -13.28 -13.47
CA LYS A 162 -2.22 -12.86 -13.97
C LYS A 162 -2.76 -11.59 -13.31
N VAL A 163 -2.45 -11.34 -12.05
CA VAL A 163 -2.84 -10.09 -11.37
C VAL A 163 -1.97 -8.94 -11.86
N PHE A 164 -0.65 -9.12 -11.90
CA PHE A 164 0.30 -8.08 -12.32
C PHE A 164 0.22 -7.77 -13.83
N ALA A 165 -0.27 -8.70 -14.65
CA ALA A 165 -0.51 -8.51 -16.07
C ALA A 165 -1.88 -7.89 -16.39
N GLN A 166 -2.64 -7.44 -15.39
CA GLN A 166 -3.87 -6.70 -15.66
C GLN A 166 -3.54 -5.36 -16.33
N PRO A 167 -4.25 -4.97 -17.41
CA PRO A 167 -4.01 -3.71 -18.09
C PRO A 167 -4.07 -2.51 -17.13
N HIS A 168 -3.22 -1.50 -17.39
CA HIS A 168 -3.02 -0.27 -16.61
C HIS A 168 -2.37 -0.44 -15.23
N LEU A 169 -2.40 -1.62 -14.60
CA LEU A 169 -1.84 -1.80 -13.26
C LEU A 169 -0.32 -1.53 -13.23
N ALA A 170 0.41 -1.99 -14.23
CA ALA A 170 1.85 -1.77 -14.31
C ALA A 170 2.20 -0.27 -14.45
N GLU A 171 1.41 0.48 -15.21
CA GLU A 171 1.59 1.91 -15.42
C GLU A 171 1.35 2.69 -14.13
N MET A 172 0.30 2.35 -13.37
CA MET A 172 0.01 2.91 -12.04
C MET A 172 1.19 2.71 -11.08
N ILE A 173 1.72 1.48 -11.02
CA ILE A 173 2.86 1.13 -10.16
C ILE A 173 4.12 1.92 -10.55
N GLN A 174 4.39 2.06 -11.86
CA GLN A 174 5.59 2.73 -12.36
C GLN A 174 5.55 4.25 -12.18
N ARG A 175 4.39 4.88 -12.33
CA ARG A 175 4.22 6.33 -12.21
C ARG A 175 4.74 6.85 -10.87
N GLU A 176 4.43 6.18 -9.77
CA GLU A 176 4.92 6.57 -8.44
C GLU A 176 6.39 6.27 -8.19
N GLN A 177 6.90 5.17 -8.75
CA GLN A 177 8.33 4.85 -8.61
C GLN A 177 9.19 5.96 -9.21
N LEU A 178 8.77 6.51 -10.35
CA LEU A 178 9.43 7.64 -10.99
C LEU A 178 9.33 8.93 -10.17
N PHE A 179 8.19 9.20 -9.51
CA PHE A 179 8.06 10.35 -8.60
C PHE A 179 9.00 10.24 -7.39
N LEU A 180 9.08 9.06 -6.76
CA LEU A 180 9.99 8.81 -5.65
C LEU A 180 11.46 8.95 -6.06
N GLU A 181 11.83 8.45 -7.25
CA GLU A 181 13.19 8.59 -7.78
C GLU A 181 13.51 10.05 -8.17
N ALA A 182 12.55 10.78 -8.73
CA ALA A 182 12.69 12.20 -9.07
C ALA A 182 12.90 13.06 -7.81
N ASP A 183 12.14 12.85 -6.75
CA ASP A 183 12.29 13.55 -5.47
C ASP A 183 13.64 13.26 -4.78
N LEU A 184 14.16 12.04 -4.93
CA LEU A 184 15.49 11.67 -4.43
C LEU A 184 16.63 12.20 -5.31
N SER A 185 16.36 12.47 -6.58
CA SER A 185 17.34 13.00 -7.55
C SER A 185 17.50 14.52 -7.49
N LEU A 186 16.60 15.24 -6.80
CA LEU A 186 16.76 16.66 -6.53
C LEU A 186 17.89 16.84 -5.49
N PRO A 187 19.06 17.43 -5.86
CA PRO A 187 20.01 17.83 -4.85
C PRO A 187 19.31 18.87 -3.99
N HIS A 188 19.17 18.57 -2.70
CA HIS A 188 18.74 19.51 -1.68
C HIS A 188 19.72 20.71 -1.68
N ARG A 189 19.48 21.67 -2.57
CA ARG A 189 20.23 22.90 -2.68
C ARG A 189 19.87 23.71 -1.45
N GLN A 190 20.63 23.52 -0.37
CA GLN A 190 20.52 24.33 0.83
C GLN A 190 20.66 25.79 0.42
N HIS A 191 19.53 26.50 0.35
CA HIS A 191 19.50 27.94 0.30
C HIS A 191 19.89 28.44 1.70
N ARG A 192 21.19 28.44 2.02
CA ARG A 192 21.72 29.28 3.10
C ARG A 192 21.68 30.73 2.63
N LEU A 193 20.50 31.34 2.69
CA LEU A 193 20.37 32.78 2.82
C LEU A 193 20.25 33.10 4.31
N PHE A 194 21.40 33.15 4.98
CA PHE A 194 21.54 33.90 6.22
C PHE A 194 22.41 35.12 5.89
N LEU A 195 21.75 36.16 5.37
CA LEU A 195 22.29 37.51 5.43
C LEU A 195 22.02 38.00 6.85
N THR A 196 23.12 38.23 7.56
CA THR A 196 23.20 38.87 8.89
C THR A 196 22.52 40.24 8.91
N PRO A 197 21.78 40.63 9.97
CA PRO A 197 21.41 42.01 10.16
C PRO A 197 22.60 42.78 10.74
N SER A 198 23.21 43.68 9.95
CA SER A 198 24.16 44.67 10.48
C SER A 198 23.38 45.80 11.15
N LEU A 199 23.20 45.70 12.47
CA LEU A 199 22.84 46.83 13.31
C LEU A 199 24.13 47.42 13.89
N GLY A 200 24.45 48.67 13.55
CA GLY A 200 25.41 49.46 14.33
C GLY A 200 26.28 50.41 13.51
N GLY A 201 26.12 51.72 13.75
CA GLY A 201 27.14 52.71 13.39
C GLY A 201 26.61 53.97 12.72
N SER A 202 25.63 54.66 13.32
CA SER A 202 25.31 56.03 12.95
C SER A 202 26.27 56.99 13.66
N PHE A 203 26.83 57.90 12.89
CA PHE A 203 27.76 58.94 13.32
C PHE A 203 27.05 60.05 14.09
N LEU A 204 27.85 60.83 14.83
CA LEU A 204 27.56 62.13 15.45
C LEU A 204 26.98 62.11 16.88
N SER A 205 27.82 62.36 17.87
CA SER A 205 27.87 63.66 18.56
C SER A 205 28.76 63.56 19.79
N GLY A 206 29.83 64.36 19.82
CA GLY A 206 30.62 64.61 21.02
C GLY A 206 30.24 65.96 21.62
N ARG A 207 29.96 65.99 22.92
CA ARG A 207 30.38 67.06 23.85
C ARG A 207 30.20 66.60 25.31
N ALA A 208 31.26 66.77 26.09
CA ALA A 208 31.41 66.41 27.52
C ALA A 208 30.92 67.56 28.46
N PRO A 209 31.32 67.62 29.74
CA PRO A 209 30.83 66.88 30.90
C PRO A 209 30.36 67.83 32.04
N THR A 210 29.81 67.26 33.12
CA THR A 210 30.00 67.73 34.52
C THR A 210 29.97 66.53 35.44
#